data_AF-A0A3D5BHV4-F1
#
_entry.id   AF-A0A3D5BHV4-F1
#
_cell.length_a   1.000
_cell.length_b   1.000
_cell.length_c   1.000
_cell.angle_alpha   90.00
_cell.angle_beta   90.00
_cell.angle_gamma   90.00
#
_symmetry.space_group_name_H-M   'P 1'
#
loop_
_entity.id
_entity.type
_entity.pdbx_description
1 polymer ?
#
loop_
_entity_poly.entity_id
_entity_poly.type
_entity_poly.pdbx_seq_one_letter_code
_entity_poly.pdbx_strand_id
1 'polypeptide(L)'
;MNSAKRGIAQEVLIDLYHRLEGLPPRSAQRRDIIAQATALCGISESSLYRHLRNLYQPKSIRRSDAGKPRAIPQAELEQYCEIIAALKIRTMNKNGRHLSTANVIALLERTGVGSDYGFINDEERIVSNDTDPNWLIGKKNRHKGSLHSDIWVGSAAELASRGVLAVYPSLGWWKTRPALERYGQRVRYSLIISIHAPDVDVDLYTPIANMIGVPVVIE
;
A
#
# COMPACT_ATOMS: atom_id res chain seq x y z
N MET A 1 26.91 34.30 -7.21
CA MET A 1 28.17 33.67 -7.66
C MET A 1 28.10 32.18 -7.36
N ASN A 2 27.74 31.40 -8.38
CA ASN A 2 27.56 29.96 -8.28
C ASN A 2 28.93 29.29 -8.31
N SER A 3 29.49 28.98 -7.14
CA SER A 3 30.67 28.11 -7.03
C SER A 3 30.22 26.69 -7.36
N ALA A 4 30.23 26.34 -8.65
CA ALA A 4 30.09 24.97 -9.10
C ALA A 4 31.03 24.11 -8.25
N LYS A 5 30.49 23.09 -7.57
CA LYS A 5 31.27 22.12 -6.81
C LYS A 5 32.29 21.48 -7.77
N ARG A 6 33.52 21.97 -7.76
CA ARG A 6 34.65 21.38 -8.49
C ARG A 6 35.01 20.09 -7.76
N GLY A 7 34.32 19.01 -8.11
CA GLY A 7 34.59 17.68 -7.58
C GLY A 7 35.93 17.19 -8.12
N ILE A 8 36.77 16.62 -7.25
CA ILE A 8 37.98 15.92 -7.69
C ILE A 8 37.55 14.60 -8.33
N ALA A 9 38.16 14.25 -9.46
CA ALA A 9 37.95 12.95 -10.10
C ALA A 9 38.30 11.79 -9.15
N GLN A 10 37.53 10.71 -9.21
CA GLN A 10 37.65 9.61 -8.25
C GLN A 10 39.00 8.89 -8.38
N GLU A 11 39.50 8.69 -9.61
CA GLU A 11 40.85 8.17 -9.86
C GLU A 11 41.97 8.97 -9.19
N VAL A 12 41.90 10.31 -9.20
CA VAL A 12 42.91 11.19 -8.57
C VAL A 12 42.92 11.00 -7.05
N LEU A 13 41.74 10.83 -6.45
CA LEU A 13 41.62 10.60 -5.02
C LEU A 13 42.13 9.20 -4.61
N ILE A 14 41.91 8.17 -5.44
CA ILE A 14 42.42 6.82 -5.22
C ILE A 14 43.95 6.79 -5.31
N ASP A 15 44.53 7.42 -6.34
CA ASP A 15 45.99 7.54 -6.48
C ASP A 15 46.61 8.27 -5.29
N LEU A 16 46.02 9.40 -4.89
CA LEU A 16 46.46 10.16 -3.73
C LEU A 16 46.37 9.33 -2.45
N TYR A 17 45.31 8.55 -2.28
CA TYR A 17 45.15 7.65 -1.12
C TYR A 17 46.29 6.63 -1.06
N HIS A 18 46.60 5.94 -2.16
CA HIS A 18 47.69 4.95 -2.20
C HIS A 18 49.05 5.58 -1.93
N ARG A 19 49.33 6.78 -2.47
CA ARG A 19 50.58 7.51 -2.19
C ARG A 19 50.73 7.89 -0.71
N LEU A 20 49.60 8.01 0.00
CA LEU A 20 49.55 8.34 1.42
C LEU A 20 49.51 7.11 2.34
N GLU A 21 49.27 5.91 1.81
CA GLU A 21 48.98 4.68 2.56
C GLU A 21 50.20 4.12 3.33
N GLY A 22 51.41 4.54 2.97
CA GLY A 22 52.66 4.16 3.66
C GLY A 22 53.30 5.25 4.53
N LEU A 23 52.70 6.45 4.60
CA LEU A 23 53.32 7.61 5.25
C LEU A 23 52.73 7.89 6.64
N PRO A 24 53.55 8.03 7.69
CA PRO A 24 53.08 8.41 9.02
C PRO A 24 52.24 9.70 8.98
N PRO A 25 51.17 9.82 9.79
CA PRO A 25 50.27 10.98 9.78
C PRO A 25 50.96 12.34 9.99
N ARG A 26 52.13 12.35 10.66
CA ARG A 26 52.91 13.56 10.97
C ARG A 26 54.15 13.74 10.09
N SER A 27 54.33 12.94 9.03
CA SER A 27 55.54 13.06 8.19
C SER A 27 55.54 14.37 7.38
N ALA A 28 56.72 14.95 7.19
CA ALA A 28 56.88 16.14 6.34
C ALA A 28 56.47 15.85 4.89
N GLN A 29 56.87 14.70 4.37
CA GLN A 29 56.52 14.23 3.03
C GLN A 29 55.00 14.11 2.82
N ARG A 30 54.23 13.67 3.82
CA ARG A 30 52.76 13.65 3.76
C ARG A 30 52.18 15.05 3.63
N ARG A 31 52.73 16.02 4.37
CA ARG A 31 52.31 17.43 4.28
C ARG A 31 52.61 18.00 2.89
N ASP A 32 53.78 17.72 2.33
CA ASP A 32 54.17 18.21 1.01
C ASP A 32 53.27 17.65 -0.10
N ILE A 33 52.97 16.35 -0.07
CA ILE A 33 52.06 15.69 -1.03
C ILE A 33 50.65 16.31 -0.95
N ILE A 34 50.17 16.56 0.26
CA ILE A 34 48.85 17.17 0.48
C ILE A 34 48.83 18.62 -0.01
N ALA A 35 49.87 19.42 0.29
CA ALA A 35 49.99 20.80 -0.17
C ALA A 35 50.08 20.91 -1.71
N GLN A 36 50.78 19.99 -2.35
CA GLN A 36 50.84 19.93 -3.82
C GLN A 36 49.48 19.54 -4.42
N ALA A 37 48.79 18.56 -3.82
CA ALA A 37 47.48 18.13 -4.29
C ALA A 37 46.40 19.21 -4.12
N THR A 38 46.42 19.97 -3.01
CA THR A 38 45.49 21.09 -2.81
C THR A 38 45.74 22.23 -3.79
N ALA A 39 47.01 22.56 -4.06
CA ALA A 39 47.39 23.56 -5.05
C ALA A 39 46.95 23.16 -6.47
N LEU A 40 47.16 21.90 -6.86
CA LEU A 40 46.80 21.40 -8.19
C LEU A 40 45.27 21.32 -8.39
N CYS A 41 44.53 20.84 -7.38
CA CYS A 41 43.08 20.67 -7.47
C CYS A 41 42.31 21.97 -7.16
N GLY A 42 42.96 22.99 -6.62
CA GLY A 42 42.33 24.26 -6.24
C GLY A 42 41.30 24.13 -5.12
N ILE A 43 41.52 23.22 -4.16
CA ILE A 43 40.64 23.01 -2.99
C ILE A 43 41.41 23.16 -1.68
N SER A 44 40.70 23.42 -0.58
CA SER A 44 41.32 23.49 0.75
C SER A 44 41.82 22.12 1.23
N GLU A 45 42.85 22.09 2.08
CA GLU A 45 43.34 20.86 2.74
C GLU A 45 42.19 20.14 3.48
N SER A 46 41.35 20.89 4.19
CA SER A 46 40.17 20.36 4.87
C SER A 46 39.19 19.68 3.91
N SER A 47 39.02 20.21 2.70
CA SER A 47 38.20 19.59 1.67
C SER A 47 38.85 18.34 1.13
N LEU A 48 40.16 18.33 0.93
CA LEU A 48 40.89 17.16 0.43
C LEU A 48 40.83 16.01 1.44
N TYR A 49 41.06 16.28 2.72
CA TYR A 49 40.90 15.31 3.80
C TYR A 49 39.47 14.75 3.88
N ARG A 50 38.45 15.58 3.66
CA ARG A 50 37.05 15.13 3.62
C ARG A 50 36.79 14.20 2.43
N HIS A 51 37.33 14.52 1.24
CA HIS A 51 37.21 13.63 0.08
C HIS A 51 37.93 12.29 0.31
N LEU A 52 39.17 12.32 0.81
CA LEU A 52 39.94 11.11 1.15
C LEU A 52 39.22 10.23 2.18
N ARG A 53 38.64 10.82 3.23
CA ARG A 53 37.86 10.08 4.24
C ARG A 53 36.63 9.39 3.64
N ASN A 54 36.00 10.03 2.66
CA ASN A 54 34.75 9.54 2.06
C ASN A 54 34.97 8.50 0.95
N LEU A 55 36.20 8.27 0.47
CA LEU A 55 36.50 7.33 -0.63
C LEU A 55 36.05 5.89 -0.34
N TYR A 56 36.30 5.43 0.89
CA TYR A 56 36.00 4.07 1.31
C TYR A 56 34.94 4.03 2.42
N GLN A 57 34.30 5.17 2.74
CA GLN A 57 33.20 5.15 3.68
C GLN A 57 32.02 4.45 3.00
N PRO A 58 31.59 3.26 3.48
CA PRO A 58 30.50 2.54 2.86
C PRO A 58 29.27 3.44 2.87
N LYS A 59 28.74 3.73 1.67
CA LYS A 59 27.48 4.47 1.57
C LYS A 59 26.41 3.64 2.26
N SER A 60 25.65 4.24 3.17
CA SER A 60 24.52 3.53 3.75
C SER A 60 23.57 3.13 2.63
N ILE A 61 23.22 1.84 2.58
CA ILE A 61 22.21 1.32 1.63
C ILE A 61 20.88 2.04 1.84
N ARG A 62 20.62 2.44 3.08
CA ARG A 62 19.43 3.18 3.49
C ARG A 62 19.65 4.67 3.41
N ARG A 63 18.59 5.40 3.09
CA ARG A 63 18.54 6.86 3.19
C ARG A 63 18.74 7.29 4.66
N SER A 64 19.19 8.51 4.89
CA SER A 64 19.48 9.05 6.22
C SER A 64 18.27 9.08 7.16
N ASP A 65 17.07 9.09 6.59
CA ASP A 65 15.78 9.13 7.28
C ASP A 65 14.98 7.84 7.10
N ALA A 66 15.64 6.73 6.77
CA ALA A 66 14.97 5.45 6.65
C ALA A 66 14.23 5.07 7.95
N GLY A 67 12.95 4.71 7.81
CA GLY A 67 12.06 4.43 8.93
C GLY A 67 11.31 5.64 9.47
N LYS A 68 11.59 6.86 8.98
CA LYS A 68 10.83 8.07 9.32
C LYS A 68 9.94 8.47 8.15
N PRO A 69 8.62 8.65 8.36
CA PRO A 69 7.76 9.15 7.30
C PRO A 69 8.08 10.60 6.95
N ARG A 70 7.87 10.94 5.68
CA ARG A 70 8.12 12.29 5.14
C ARG A 70 6.84 13.08 4.86
N ALA A 71 5.73 12.38 4.60
CA ALA A 71 4.47 12.97 4.18
C ALA A 71 3.48 13.14 5.34
N ILE A 72 3.48 12.19 6.29
CA ILE A 72 2.57 12.18 7.45
C ILE A 72 3.37 12.00 8.75
N PRO A 73 2.86 12.45 9.90
CA PRO A 73 3.42 12.16 11.22
C PRO A 73 3.62 10.66 11.48
N GLN A 74 4.61 10.33 12.30
CA GLN A 74 4.94 8.93 12.60
C GLN A 74 3.79 8.17 13.27
N ALA A 75 3.13 8.78 14.25
CA ALA A 75 1.99 8.17 14.93
C ALA A 75 0.83 7.85 13.96
N GLU A 76 0.59 8.73 13.00
CA GLU A 76 -0.45 8.53 11.98
C GLU A 76 -0.09 7.37 11.04
N LEU A 77 1.17 7.30 10.58
CA LEU A 77 1.63 6.16 9.78
C LEU A 77 1.51 4.83 10.56
N GLU A 78 1.87 4.83 11.84
CA GLU A 78 1.77 3.65 12.71
C GLU A 78 0.32 3.18 12.83
N GLN A 79 -0.63 4.10 13.03
CA GLN A 79 -2.06 3.80 13.04
C GLN A 79 -2.53 3.18 11.70
N TYR A 80 -2.12 3.72 10.55
CA TYR A 80 -2.41 3.09 9.25
C TYR A 80 -1.84 1.67 9.15
N CYS A 81 -0.62 1.46 9.63
CA CYS A 81 0.03 0.14 9.64
C CYS A 81 -0.74 -0.86 10.51
N GLU A 82 -1.25 -0.43 11.67
CA GLU A 82 -2.08 -1.25 12.56
C GLU A 82 -3.40 -1.65 11.90
N ILE A 83 -4.09 -0.71 11.25
CA ILE A 83 -5.32 -0.98 10.51
C ILE A 83 -5.06 -1.98 9.38
N ILE A 84 -3.98 -1.79 8.62
CA ILE A 84 -3.57 -2.71 7.56
C ILE A 84 -3.29 -4.11 8.13
N ALA A 85 -2.56 -4.21 9.24
CA ALA A 85 -2.25 -5.48 9.89
C ALA A 85 -3.52 -6.18 10.37
N ALA A 86 -4.43 -5.46 11.01
CA ALA A 86 -5.71 -5.98 11.48
C ALA A 86 -6.56 -6.52 10.31
N LEU A 87 -6.65 -5.79 9.19
CA LEU A 87 -7.35 -6.22 7.98
C LEU A 87 -6.73 -7.49 7.39
N LYS A 88 -5.40 -7.59 7.36
CA LYS A 88 -4.70 -8.80 6.87
C LYS A 88 -4.98 -10.01 7.78
N ILE A 89 -4.89 -9.85 9.10
CA ILE A 89 -5.19 -10.93 10.05
C ILE A 89 -6.65 -11.39 9.91
N ARG A 90 -7.59 -10.43 9.84
CA ARG A 90 -9.03 -10.73 9.75
C ARG A 90 -9.43 -11.41 8.44
N THR A 91 -8.67 -11.19 7.37
CA THR A 91 -8.92 -11.76 6.04
C THR A 91 -8.08 -13.01 5.76
N MET A 92 -7.39 -13.53 6.78
CA MET A 92 -6.61 -14.74 6.69
C MET A 92 -7.51 -15.96 6.50
N ASN A 93 -7.27 -16.72 5.43
CA ASN A 93 -7.99 -17.95 5.15
C ASN A 93 -7.42 -19.13 5.97
N LYS A 94 -8.09 -20.28 5.88
CA LYS A 94 -7.66 -21.54 6.55
C LYS A 94 -6.30 -22.07 6.09
N ASN A 95 -5.76 -21.54 4.99
CA ASN A 95 -4.45 -21.89 4.44
C ASN A 95 -3.39 -20.83 4.80
N GLY A 96 -3.69 -19.91 5.74
CA GLY A 96 -2.77 -18.86 6.19
C GLY A 96 -2.57 -17.70 5.21
N ARG A 97 -3.32 -17.63 4.11
CA ARG A 97 -3.21 -16.54 3.12
C ARG A 97 -4.16 -15.40 3.49
N HIS A 98 -3.62 -14.20 3.60
CA HIS A 98 -4.34 -12.95 3.84
C HIS A 98 -4.37 -12.06 2.59
N LEU A 99 -5.15 -10.97 2.62
CA LEU A 99 -5.10 -9.94 1.58
C LEU A 99 -3.67 -9.37 1.42
N SER A 100 -3.31 -8.99 0.20
CA SER A 100 -2.04 -8.32 -0.10
C SER A 100 -2.08 -6.89 0.45
N THR A 101 -0.92 -6.32 0.80
CA THR A 101 -0.84 -4.94 1.30
C THR A 101 -1.46 -3.95 0.31
N ALA A 102 -1.22 -4.13 -1.00
CA ALA A 102 -1.80 -3.30 -2.05
C ALA A 102 -3.33 -3.33 -2.06
N ASN A 103 -3.95 -4.50 -1.92
CA ASN A 103 -5.40 -4.60 -1.90
C ASN A 103 -6.01 -4.05 -0.61
N VAL A 104 -5.27 -4.09 0.50
CA VAL A 104 -5.71 -3.46 1.76
C VAL A 104 -5.67 -1.94 1.63
N ILE A 105 -4.61 -1.38 1.05
CA ILE A 105 -4.51 0.06 0.77
C ILE A 105 -5.65 0.49 -0.16
N ALA A 106 -5.86 -0.21 -1.27
CA ALA A 106 -6.96 0.07 -2.19
C ALA A 106 -8.35 -0.03 -1.53
N LEU A 107 -8.52 -0.94 -0.56
CA LEU A 107 -9.75 -1.04 0.22
C LEU A 107 -9.91 0.17 1.15
N LEU A 108 -8.84 0.61 1.82
CA LEU A 108 -8.85 1.76 2.72
C LEU A 108 -9.13 3.07 1.97
N GLU A 109 -8.50 3.28 0.83
CA GLU A 109 -8.71 4.43 -0.05
C GLU A 109 -10.15 4.51 -0.56
N ARG A 110 -10.77 3.36 -0.91
CA ARG A 110 -12.15 3.33 -1.46
C ARG A 110 -13.27 3.30 -0.44
N THR A 111 -13.09 2.60 0.68
CA THR A 111 -14.19 2.39 1.65
C THR A 111 -14.31 3.51 2.66
N GLY A 112 -13.28 4.36 2.80
CA GLY A 112 -13.21 5.38 3.84
C GLY A 112 -13.37 4.71 5.21
N VAL A 113 -12.29 4.16 5.77
CA VAL A 113 -12.36 3.76 7.18
C VAL A 113 -12.44 5.05 7.99
N GLY A 114 -13.62 5.32 8.56
CA GLY A 114 -13.84 6.44 9.46
C GLY A 114 -12.88 6.37 10.65
N SER A 115 -11.75 7.07 10.52
CA SER A 115 -11.12 7.80 11.61
C SER A 115 -11.43 9.28 11.39
N ASP A 116 -11.21 10.12 12.40
CA ASP A 116 -11.56 11.54 12.41
C ASP A 116 -10.84 12.41 11.33
N TYR A 117 -10.15 11.78 10.35
CA TYR A 117 -9.31 12.42 9.34
C TYR A 117 -9.66 11.98 7.90
N GLY A 118 -10.81 12.43 7.40
CA GLY A 118 -11.01 12.80 5.99
C GLY A 118 -11.13 11.71 4.90
N PHE A 119 -12.10 11.91 4.01
CA PHE A 119 -12.27 11.17 2.76
C PHE A 119 -11.17 11.54 1.77
N ILE A 120 -10.46 10.55 1.24
CA ILE A 120 -9.59 10.70 0.07
C ILE A 120 -10.31 10.07 -1.12
N ASN A 121 -10.95 10.91 -1.93
CA ASN A 121 -11.27 10.53 -3.31
C ASN A 121 -9.96 10.47 -4.08
N ASP A 122 -9.74 9.42 -4.87
CA ASP A 122 -8.85 9.54 -6.03
C ASP A 122 -9.25 8.58 -7.16
N GLU A 123 -9.25 9.16 -8.36
CA GLU A 123 -9.76 8.65 -9.63
C GLU A 123 -8.86 7.61 -10.31
N GLU A 124 -8.41 6.57 -9.62
CA GLU A 124 -7.66 5.48 -10.28
C GLU A 124 -8.37 4.12 -10.16
N ARG A 125 -9.17 3.82 -11.20
CA ARG A 125 -9.76 2.50 -11.45
C ARG A 125 -8.68 1.50 -11.83
N ILE A 126 -8.28 0.64 -10.89
CA ILE A 126 -7.51 -0.57 -11.22
C ILE A 126 -8.46 -1.60 -11.83
N VAL A 127 -8.31 -1.85 -13.13
CA VAL A 127 -9.08 -2.85 -13.89
C VAL A 127 -8.69 -4.25 -13.43
N SER A 128 -9.64 -4.99 -12.86
CA SER A 128 -9.47 -6.42 -12.57
C SER A 128 -9.79 -7.26 -13.82
N ASN A 129 -9.00 -8.30 -14.10
CA ASN A 129 -9.25 -9.29 -15.18
C ASN A 129 -10.41 -10.24 -14.81
N ASP A 130 -11.57 -9.69 -14.45
CA ASP A 130 -12.81 -10.41 -14.21
C ASP A 130 -13.78 -10.19 -15.38
N THR A 131 -14.75 -11.10 -15.55
CA THR A 131 -15.79 -10.98 -16.60
C THR A 131 -16.68 -9.75 -16.39
N ASP A 132 -16.68 -9.22 -15.17
CA ASP A 132 -17.37 -8.01 -14.78
C ASP A 132 -16.41 -7.14 -13.94
N PRO A 133 -15.74 -6.15 -14.54
CA PRO A 133 -14.69 -5.35 -13.89
C PRO A 133 -15.24 -4.38 -12.83
N ASN A 134 -16.57 -4.22 -12.76
CA ASN A 134 -17.23 -3.28 -11.87
C ASN A 134 -17.37 -3.82 -10.44
N TRP A 135 -17.03 -5.09 -10.19
CA TRP A 135 -16.88 -5.65 -8.84
C TRP A 135 -15.50 -5.32 -8.24
N LEU A 136 -15.50 -4.85 -7.00
CA LEU A 136 -14.28 -4.45 -6.29
C LEU A 136 -13.34 -5.61 -5.97
N ILE A 137 -13.88 -6.65 -5.34
CA ILE A 137 -13.11 -7.81 -4.89
C ILE A 137 -13.03 -8.85 -6.01
N GLY A 138 -14.13 -9.00 -6.75
CA GLY A 138 -14.23 -9.87 -7.90
C GLY A 138 -14.48 -11.33 -7.52
N LYS A 139 -14.94 -12.10 -8.49
CA LYS A 139 -15.40 -13.49 -8.37
C LYS A 139 -14.36 -14.40 -7.72
N LYS A 140 -13.07 -14.21 -8.00
CA LYS A 140 -12.00 -15.07 -7.45
C LYS A 140 -11.76 -14.88 -5.95
N ASN A 141 -12.09 -13.71 -5.40
CA ASN A 141 -11.73 -13.35 -4.03
C ASN A 141 -12.94 -13.15 -3.11
N ARG A 142 -14.11 -12.76 -3.62
CA ARG A 142 -15.31 -12.46 -2.81
C ARG A 142 -15.93 -13.66 -2.10
N HIS A 143 -15.57 -14.88 -2.55
CA HIS A 143 -16.09 -16.15 -2.03
C HIS A 143 -15.14 -16.83 -1.04
N LYS A 144 -14.24 -16.08 -0.40
CA LYS A 144 -13.26 -16.62 0.55
C LYS A 144 -13.77 -16.48 1.99
N GLY A 145 -13.92 -17.61 2.68
CA GLY A 145 -14.35 -17.64 4.08
C GLY A 145 -15.86 -17.88 4.22
N SER A 146 -16.40 -17.55 5.39
CA SER A 146 -17.83 -17.71 5.70
C SER A 146 -18.65 -16.46 5.41
N LEU A 147 -18.00 -15.30 5.27
CA LEU A 147 -18.62 -14.04 4.89
C LEU A 147 -18.30 -13.78 3.42
N HIS A 148 -19.33 -13.66 2.59
CA HIS A 148 -19.20 -13.25 1.20
C HIS A 148 -19.66 -11.80 1.10
N SER A 149 -18.74 -10.91 0.72
CA SER A 149 -19.01 -9.48 0.58
C SER A 149 -18.27 -8.98 -0.64
N ASP A 150 -18.92 -8.10 -1.40
CA ASP A 150 -18.32 -7.39 -2.53
C ASP A 150 -19.10 -6.10 -2.79
N ILE A 151 -18.45 -5.13 -3.42
CA ILE A 151 -19.04 -3.84 -3.77
C ILE A 151 -19.02 -3.73 -5.28
N TRP A 152 -20.18 -3.46 -5.87
CA TRP A 152 -20.32 -3.19 -7.29
C TRP A 152 -20.51 -1.70 -7.54
N VAL A 153 -19.84 -1.15 -8.55
CA VAL A 153 -19.93 0.29 -8.90
C VAL A 153 -20.14 0.45 -10.40
N GLY A 154 -21.17 1.20 -10.78
CA GLY A 154 -21.49 1.54 -12.16
C GLY A 154 -22.86 2.21 -12.27
N SER A 155 -23.35 2.36 -13.49
CA SER A 155 -24.66 2.98 -13.72
C SER A 155 -25.82 2.09 -13.25
N ALA A 156 -26.95 2.72 -12.90
CA ALA A 156 -28.16 1.97 -12.53
C ALA A 156 -28.64 1.02 -13.64
N ALA A 157 -28.51 1.42 -14.91
CA ALA A 157 -28.87 0.60 -16.06
C ALA A 157 -28.00 -0.67 -16.16
N GLU A 158 -26.69 -0.53 -15.95
CA GLU A 158 -25.78 -1.67 -15.89
C GLU A 158 -26.09 -2.58 -14.69
N LEU A 159 -26.35 -2.01 -13.51
CA LEU A 159 -26.71 -2.82 -12.35
C LEU A 159 -27.97 -3.65 -12.63
N ALA A 160 -28.99 -3.01 -13.21
CA ALA A 160 -30.26 -3.65 -13.58
C ALA A 160 -30.06 -4.76 -14.63
N SER A 161 -29.15 -4.58 -15.60
CA SER A 161 -28.89 -5.59 -16.64
C SER A 161 -28.24 -6.87 -16.11
N ARG A 162 -27.76 -6.89 -14.86
CA ARG A 162 -27.22 -8.10 -14.21
C ARG A 162 -28.31 -9.05 -13.72
N GLY A 163 -29.57 -8.62 -13.77
CA GLY A 163 -30.73 -9.45 -13.49
C GLY A 163 -30.98 -9.62 -12.00
N VAL A 164 -30.59 -10.77 -11.45
CA VAL A 164 -31.04 -11.21 -10.12
C VAL A 164 -29.90 -11.35 -9.12
N LEU A 165 -30.19 -10.99 -7.87
CA LEU A 165 -29.38 -11.33 -6.70
C LEU A 165 -29.94 -12.60 -6.07
N ALA A 166 -29.12 -13.64 -5.98
CA ALA A 166 -29.55 -14.95 -5.48
C ALA A 166 -28.53 -15.55 -4.51
N VAL A 167 -29.03 -16.15 -3.43
CA VAL A 167 -28.27 -17.06 -2.58
C VAL A 167 -28.52 -18.47 -3.09
N TYR A 168 -27.46 -19.15 -3.52
CA TYR A 168 -27.54 -20.50 -4.07
C TYR A 168 -26.50 -21.43 -3.44
N PRO A 169 -26.80 -22.73 -3.32
CA PRO A 169 -25.84 -23.70 -2.81
C PRO A 169 -24.70 -23.90 -3.82
N SER A 170 -23.46 -23.77 -3.35
CA SER A 170 -22.28 -24.13 -4.13
C SER A 170 -21.75 -25.51 -3.73
N LEU A 171 -21.02 -26.15 -4.64
CA LEU A 171 -20.27 -27.37 -4.32
C LEU A 171 -19.28 -27.10 -3.18
N GLY A 172 -19.12 -28.06 -2.27
CA GLY A 172 -18.28 -27.89 -1.09
C GLY A 172 -18.22 -29.13 -0.21
N TRP A 173 -17.60 -28.98 0.97
CA TRP A 173 -17.27 -30.11 1.86
C TRP A 173 -18.47 -30.92 2.33
N TRP A 174 -19.65 -30.30 2.39
CA TRP A 174 -20.90 -30.97 2.73
C TRP A 174 -21.29 -32.03 1.69
N LYS A 175 -20.93 -31.82 0.42
CA LYS A 175 -21.11 -32.81 -0.65
C LYS A 175 -19.93 -33.80 -0.71
N THR A 176 -18.69 -33.31 -0.56
CA THR A 176 -17.49 -34.15 -0.78
C THR A 176 -17.08 -34.99 0.42
N ARG A 177 -17.62 -34.72 1.62
CA ARG A 177 -17.34 -35.48 2.85
C ARG A 177 -18.64 -36.00 3.47
N PRO A 178 -19.31 -36.98 2.84
CA PRO A 178 -20.54 -37.56 3.34
C PRO A 178 -20.38 -38.19 4.73
N ALA A 179 -19.17 -38.69 5.06
CA ALA A 179 -18.84 -39.24 6.38
C ALA A 179 -19.02 -38.28 7.57
N LEU A 180 -19.12 -36.97 7.31
CA LEU A 180 -19.39 -35.97 8.36
C LEU A 180 -20.90 -35.74 8.59
N GLU A 181 -21.77 -36.33 7.75
CA GLU A 181 -23.23 -36.28 7.86
C GLU A 181 -23.85 -34.87 7.98
N ARG A 182 -23.12 -33.84 7.52
CA ARG A 182 -23.56 -32.45 7.64
C ARG A 182 -24.52 -32.00 6.55
N TYR A 183 -24.73 -32.80 5.51
CA TYR A 183 -25.53 -32.43 4.33
C TYR A 183 -27.00 -32.13 4.66
N GLY A 184 -27.55 -32.70 5.74
CA GLY A 184 -28.93 -32.45 6.20
C GLY A 184 -29.07 -31.30 7.21
N GLN A 185 -27.97 -30.66 7.64
CA GLN A 185 -28.04 -29.61 8.65
C GLN A 185 -28.63 -28.31 8.08
N ARG A 186 -29.59 -27.72 8.78
CA ARG A 186 -30.07 -26.37 8.47
C ARG A 186 -29.03 -25.34 8.85
N VAL A 187 -28.74 -24.40 7.96
CA VAL A 187 -27.81 -23.28 8.20
C VAL A 187 -28.57 -21.98 8.11
N ARG A 188 -28.34 -21.09 9.08
CA ARG A 188 -28.83 -19.73 9.03
C ARG A 188 -27.90 -18.90 8.15
N TYR A 189 -28.47 -18.15 7.23
CA TYR A 189 -27.75 -17.16 6.44
C TYR A 189 -28.53 -15.85 6.48
N SER A 190 -27.83 -14.75 6.23
CA SER A 190 -28.42 -13.45 5.97
C SER A 190 -27.84 -12.90 4.68
N LEU A 191 -28.67 -12.22 3.91
CA LEU A 191 -28.25 -11.43 2.77
C LEU A 191 -28.51 -9.97 3.12
N ILE A 192 -27.46 -9.16 3.11
CA ILE A 192 -27.55 -7.71 3.31
C ILE A 192 -27.12 -7.06 2.01
N ILE A 193 -27.96 -6.15 1.53
CA ILE A 193 -27.73 -5.38 0.31
C ILE A 193 -27.92 -3.91 0.67
N SER A 194 -26.98 -3.10 0.25
CA SER A 194 -27.06 -1.65 0.34
C SER A 194 -26.90 -1.07 -1.04
N ILE A 195 -27.76 -0.11 -1.40
CA ILE A 195 -27.66 0.65 -2.64
C ILE A 195 -27.32 2.08 -2.23
N HIS A 196 -26.28 2.64 -2.85
CA HIS A 196 -25.86 4.01 -2.65
C HIS A 196 -25.82 4.73 -3.99
N ALA A 197 -26.57 5.83 -4.12
CA ALA A 197 -26.67 6.63 -5.34
C ALA A 197 -26.56 8.13 -4.95
N PRO A 198 -25.33 8.69 -4.89
CA PRO A 198 -25.11 10.01 -4.29
C PRO A 198 -25.62 11.18 -5.15
N ASP A 199 -25.67 11.04 -6.47
CA ASP A 199 -25.96 12.13 -7.40
C ASP A 199 -27.44 12.22 -7.82
N VAL A 200 -28.33 11.49 -7.14
CA VAL A 200 -29.74 11.37 -7.52
C VAL A 200 -30.63 11.80 -6.37
N ASP A 201 -31.28 12.95 -6.52
CA ASP A 201 -32.28 13.48 -5.59
C ASP A 201 -33.68 12.89 -5.88
N VAL A 202 -33.74 11.57 -6.02
CA VAL A 202 -34.99 10.82 -6.26
C VAL A 202 -35.17 9.83 -5.13
N ASP A 203 -36.32 9.90 -4.47
CA ASP A 203 -36.69 8.94 -3.43
C ASP A 203 -36.93 7.55 -4.02
N LEU A 204 -35.91 6.69 -3.89
CA LEU A 204 -36.00 5.28 -4.24
C LEU A 204 -36.56 4.43 -3.12
N TYR A 205 -36.52 4.90 -1.87
CA TYR A 205 -36.84 4.08 -0.71
C TYR A 205 -38.35 3.84 -0.58
N THR A 206 -39.15 4.91 -0.59
CA THR A 206 -40.61 4.83 -0.44
C THR A 206 -41.29 3.91 -1.46
N PRO A 207 -41.05 4.02 -2.78
CA PRO A 207 -41.68 3.13 -3.76
C PRO A 207 -41.24 1.68 -3.60
N ILE A 208 -39.98 1.42 -3.24
CA ILE A 208 -39.48 0.07 -2.99
C ILE A 208 -40.12 -0.51 -1.73
N ALA A 209 -40.14 0.23 -0.62
CA ALA A 209 -40.70 -0.17 0.66
C ALA A 209 -42.18 -0.57 0.55
N ASN A 210 -42.97 0.21 -0.19
CA ASN A 210 -44.37 -0.09 -0.48
C ASN A 210 -44.53 -1.38 -1.30
N MET A 211 -43.63 -1.64 -2.24
CA MET A 211 -43.69 -2.85 -3.08
C MET A 211 -43.31 -4.12 -2.31
N ILE A 212 -42.36 -4.03 -1.38
CA ILE A 212 -41.91 -5.17 -0.56
C ILE A 212 -42.75 -5.38 0.72
N GLY A 213 -43.71 -4.49 1.00
CA GLY A 213 -44.59 -4.59 2.16
C GLY A 213 -43.87 -4.42 3.49
N VAL A 214 -42.76 -3.68 3.53
CA VAL A 214 -42.11 -3.31 4.79
C VAL A 214 -42.98 -2.24 5.45
N PRO A 215 -43.35 -2.39 6.73
CA PRO A 215 -44.11 -1.37 7.44
C PRO A 215 -43.27 -0.08 7.48
N VAL A 216 -43.74 0.95 6.77
CA VAL A 216 -43.09 2.26 6.75
C VAL A 216 -43.29 2.88 8.14
N VAL A 217 -42.20 3.03 8.90
CA VAL A 217 -42.22 3.83 10.12
C VAL A 217 -42.22 5.28 9.67
N ILE A 218 -43.36 5.95 9.83
CA ILE A 218 -43.53 7.36 9.52
C ILE A 218 -42.96 8.13 10.72
N GLU A 219 -41.92 8.94 10.50
CA GLU A 219 -41.42 9.92 11.49
C GLU A 219 -42.31 11.17 11.53
#